data_AF-A0A9E0RVW3-F1
#
_entry.id   AF-A0A9E0RVW3-F1
#
_cell.length_a   1.000
_cell.length_b   1.000
_cell.length_c   1.000
_cell.angle_alpha   90.00
_cell.angle_beta   90.00
_cell.angle_gamma   90.00
#
_symmetry.space_group_name_H-M   'P 1'
#
loop_
_entity.id
_entity.type
_entity.pdbx_description
1 polymer ?
#
loop_
_entity_poly.entity_id
_entity_poly.type
_entity_poly.pdbx_seq_one_letter_code
_entity_poly.pdbx_strand_id
1 'polypeptide(L)'
;MPGLAGAERADVSRDELELLEAERLGAEQQLAALVAAENTAATDLGGLERDLIAAAMESRRREEQATSSEMKLLALRARLHAARREMLEGEDTLEDLMATLVVSGRHRPPALLTSPGNANAAIRSAIIMGDVAPQIKARTNALGDEITELRKLERLELREQARLDTAEAALALKQEQILQMTAKKRAAFESVAGDVSALRERVELLARETETIRGLLAALEADAPGAPGMKPRLQYASLSPNAGGVRSDA
;
A
#
# COMPACT_ATOMS: atom_id res chain seq x y z
N MET A 1 67.21 -39.39 -3.47
CA MET A 1 66.14 -39.17 -2.49
C MET A 1 65.23 -37.99 -2.88
N PRO A 2 64.46 -38.03 -4.00
CA PRO A 2 63.66 -36.88 -4.45
C PRO A 2 62.20 -36.89 -3.96
N GLY A 3 61.68 -38.03 -3.49
CA GLY A 3 60.23 -38.22 -3.26
C GLY A 3 59.64 -37.48 -2.06
N LEU A 4 60.43 -37.17 -1.03
CA LEU A 4 59.90 -36.51 0.19
C LEU A 4 59.61 -35.01 -0.04
N ALA A 5 60.38 -34.34 -0.91
CA ALA A 5 60.19 -32.92 -1.22
C ALA A 5 58.98 -32.64 -2.13
N GLY A 6 58.47 -33.66 -2.84
CA GLY A 6 57.25 -33.56 -3.63
C GLY A 6 55.99 -33.67 -2.78
N ALA A 7 56.01 -34.54 -1.75
CA ALA A 7 54.90 -34.73 -0.83
C ALA A 7 54.65 -33.50 0.06
N GLU A 8 55.69 -32.93 0.70
CA GLU A 8 55.54 -31.69 1.49
C GLU A 8 55.04 -30.50 0.66
N ARG A 9 55.44 -30.39 -0.62
CA ARG A 9 54.93 -29.32 -1.51
C ARG A 9 53.48 -29.54 -1.93
N ALA A 10 53.08 -30.79 -2.14
CA ALA A 10 51.69 -31.13 -2.47
C ALA A 10 50.75 -30.88 -1.27
N ASP A 11 51.20 -31.17 -0.05
CA ASP A 11 50.44 -30.90 1.18
C ASP A 11 50.27 -29.38 1.40
N VAL A 12 51.34 -28.59 1.22
CA VAL A 12 51.27 -27.11 1.33
C VAL A 12 50.34 -26.51 0.27
N SER A 13 50.38 -26.95 -0.99
CA SER A 13 49.45 -26.48 -2.03
C SER A 13 48.00 -26.91 -1.81
N ARG A 14 47.77 -27.98 -1.03
CA ARG A 14 46.42 -28.43 -0.66
C ARG A 14 45.81 -27.57 0.44
N ASP A 15 46.60 -27.22 1.46
CA ASP A 15 46.18 -26.28 2.51
C ASP A 15 45.92 -24.87 1.95
N GLU A 16 46.75 -24.41 1.00
CA GLU A 16 46.55 -23.14 0.28
C GLU A 16 45.26 -23.14 -0.55
N LEU A 17 44.95 -24.26 -1.21
CA LEU A 17 43.69 -24.43 -1.96
C LEU A 17 42.48 -24.34 -1.02
N GLU A 18 42.51 -25.02 0.13
CA GLU A 18 41.41 -25.00 1.10
C GLU A 18 41.16 -23.59 1.65
N LEU A 19 42.23 -22.82 1.91
CA LEU A 19 42.14 -21.43 2.35
C LEU A 19 41.50 -20.52 1.28
N LEU A 20 41.95 -20.63 0.03
CA LEU A 20 41.41 -19.87 -1.10
C LEU A 20 39.94 -20.24 -1.39
N GLU A 21 39.58 -21.51 -1.29
CA GLU A 21 38.20 -21.97 -1.43
C GLU A 21 37.31 -21.40 -0.32
N ALA A 22 37.79 -21.37 0.93
CA ALA A 22 37.07 -20.77 2.04
C ALA A 22 36.89 -19.25 1.86
N GLU A 23 37.91 -18.54 1.38
CA GLU A 23 37.83 -17.11 1.08
C GLU A 23 36.84 -16.82 -0.05
N ARG A 24 36.89 -17.59 -1.15
CA ARG A 24 35.94 -17.48 -2.27
C ARG A 24 34.51 -17.67 -1.79
N LEU A 25 34.24 -18.73 -1.01
CA LEU A 25 32.91 -19.02 -0.48
C LEU A 25 32.40 -17.88 0.42
N GLY A 26 33.28 -17.32 1.27
CA GLY A 26 32.93 -16.16 2.11
C GLY A 26 32.56 -14.92 1.29
N ALA A 27 33.36 -14.62 0.25
CA ALA A 27 33.10 -13.49 -0.64
C ALA A 27 31.81 -13.69 -1.49
N GLU A 28 31.54 -14.90 -1.95
CA GLU A 28 30.29 -15.26 -2.66
C GLU A 28 29.05 -15.09 -1.77
N GLN A 29 29.13 -15.50 -0.50
CA GLN A 29 28.04 -15.32 0.45
C GLN A 29 27.76 -13.84 0.73
N GLN A 30 28.81 -13.03 0.89
CA GLN A 30 28.67 -11.58 1.08
C GLN A 30 28.03 -10.92 -0.15
N LEU A 31 28.50 -11.27 -1.35
CA LEU A 31 27.94 -10.77 -2.60
C LEU A 31 26.45 -11.16 -2.75
N ALA A 32 26.10 -12.41 -2.46
CA ALA A 32 24.73 -12.90 -2.53
C ALA A 32 23.82 -12.16 -1.54
N ALA A 33 24.29 -11.91 -0.31
CA ALA A 33 23.55 -11.15 0.69
C ALA A 33 23.27 -9.70 0.25
N LEU A 34 24.27 -9.02 -0.33
CA LEU A 34 24.11 -7.66 -0.84
C LEU A 34 23.12 -7.57 -2.02
N VAL A 35 23.22 -8.50 -2.98
CA VAL A 35 22.28 -8.55 -4.13
C VAL A 35 20.86 -8.85 -3.65
N ALA A 36 20.68 -9.73 -2.65
CA ALA A 36 19.37 -10.00 -2.07
C ALA A 36 18.79 -8.77 -1.35
N ALA A 37 19.62 -8.02 -0.62
CA ALA A 37 19.22 -6.76 0.02
C ALA A 37 18.82 -5.68 -1.00
N GLU A 38 19.53 -5.58 -2.13
CA GLU A 38 19.17 -4.65 -3.21
C GLU A 38 17.84 -5.01 -3.87
N ASN A 39 17.62 -6.29 -4.17
CA ASN A 39 16.39 -6.77 -4.78
C ASN A 39 15.17 -6.54 -3.86
N THR A 40 15.31 -6.83 -2.57
CA THR A 40 14.24 -6.58 -1.58
C THR A 40 13.91 -5.09 -1.47
N ALA A 41 14.92 -4.22 -1.39
CA ALA A 41 14.71 -2.78 -1.39
C ALA A 41 14.05 -2.27 -2.68
N ALA A 42 14.37 -2.86 -3.84
CA ALA A 42 13.73 -2.53 -5.11
C ALA A 42 12.26 -2.96 -5.14
N THR A 43 11.94 -4.16 -4.63
CA THR A 43 10.55 -4.63 -4.53
C THR A 43 9.74 -3.78 -3.56
N ASP A 44 10.33 -3.36 -2.44
CA ASP A 44 9.69 -2.51 -1.44
C ASP A 44 9.37 -1.13 -2.02
N LEU A 45 10.31 -0.53 -2.75
CA LEU A 45 10.09 0.75 -3.43
C LEU A 45 8.97 0.64 -4.46
N GLY A 46 8.98 -0.40 -5.30
CA GLY A 46 7.91 -0.65 -6.26
C GLY A 46 6.56 -0.97 -5.60
N GLY A 47 6.55 -1.52 -4.38
CA GLY A 47 5.36 -1.65 -3.54
C GLY A 47 4.84 -0.29 -3.09
N LEU A 48 5.72 0.55 -2.52
CA LEU A 48 5.38 1.90 -2.06
C LEU A 48 4.90 2.81 -3.19
N GLU A 49 5.49 2.74 -4.37
CA GLU A 49 5.03 3.52 -5.55
C GLU A 49 3.61 3.12 -5.97
N ARG A 50 3.29 1.83 -5.96
CA ARG A 50 1.92 1.35 -6.22
C ARG A 50 0.95 1.83 -5.15
N ASP A 51 1.33 1.76 -3.87
CA ASP A 51 0.55 2.29 -2.76
C ASP A 51 0.34 3.80 -2.89
N LEU A 52 1.35 4.55 -3.30
CA LEU A 52 1.28 5.99 -3.52
C LEU A 52 0.26 6.32 -4.62
N ILE A 53 0.32 5.62 -5.75
CA ILE A 53 -0.63 5.80 -6.85
C ILE A 53 -2.05 5.47 -6.37
N ALA A 54 -2.23 4.38 -5.62
CA ALA A 54 -3.52 4.02 -5.04
C ALA A 54 -4.04 5.09 -4.07
N ALA A 55 -3.19 5.61 -3.19
CA ALA A 55 -3.52 6.70 -2.27
C ALA A 55 -3.89 7.99 -3.01
N ALA A 56 -3.16 8.35 -4.07
CA ALA A 56 -3.45 9.52 -4.89
C ALA A 56 -4.79 9.40 -5.63
N MET A 57 -5.08 8.22 -6.19
CA MET A 57 -6.38 7.93 -6.82
C MET A 57 -7.53 8.01 -5.81
N GLU A 58 -7.34 7.47 -4.61
CA GLU A 58 -8.34 7.55 -3.56
C GLU A 58 -8.57 9.00 -3.11
N SER A 59 -7.51 9.78 -2.89
CA SER A 59 -7.59 11.21 -2.55
C SER A 59 -8.39 11.98 -3.60
N ARG A 60 -8.07 11.80 -4.89
CA ARG A 60 -8.79 12.43 -6.00
C ARG A 60 -10.26 12.03 -6.03
N ARG A 61 -10.57 10.74 -5.82
CA ARG A 61 -11.94 10.25 -5.76
C ARG A 61 -12.72 10.92 -4.62
N ARG A 62 -12.09 11.12 -3.45
CA ARG A 62 -12.70 11.83 -2.32
C ARG A 62 -12.93 13.31 -2.61
N GLU A 63 -11.99 13.95 -3.28
CA GLU A 63 -12.11 15.35 -3.70
C GLU A 63 -13.28 15.54 -4.67
N GLU A 64 -13.44 14.64 -5.65
CA GLU A 64 -14.58 14.65 -6.58
C GLU A 64 -15.93 14.44 -5.83
N GLN A 65 -15.95 13.58 -4.82
CA GLN A 65 -17.15 13.35 -3.97
C GLN A 65 -17.48 14.54 -3.08
N ALA A 66 -16.48 15.18 -2.48
CA ALA A 66 -16.62 16.39 -1.67
C ALA A 66 -17.16 17.54 -2.55
N THR A 67 -16.53 17.78 -3.70
CA THR A 67 -16.95 18.80 -4.68
C THR A 67 -18.39 18.57 -5.14
N SER A 68 -18.76 17.33 -5.47
CA SER A 68 -20.14 17.01 -5.88
C SER A 68 -21.15 17.28 -4.75
N SER A 69 -20.79 17.00 -3.50
CA SER A 69 -21.64 17.23 -2.34
C SER A 69 -21.80 18.72 -2.05
N GLU A 70 -20.72 19.50 -2.15
CA GLU A 70 -20.73 20.95 -2.00
C GLU A 70 -21.59 21.62 -3.08
N MET A 71 -21.48 21.20 -4.35
CA MET A 71 -22.33 21.72 -5.43
C MET A 71 -23.82 21.48 -5.18
N LYS A 72 -24.19 20.28 -4.70
CA LYS A 72 -25.58 19.97 -4.32
C LYS A 72 -26.03 20.84 -3.17
N LEU A 73 -25.15 21.11 -2.20
CA LEU A 73 -25.44 21.93 -1.05
C LEU A 73 -25.69 23.39 -1.43
N LEU A 74 -24.84 23.94 -2.29
CA LEU A 74 -25.01 25.29 -2.83
C LEU A 74 -26.33 25.42 -3.62
N ALA A 75 -26.64 24.44 -4.47
CA ALA A 75 -27.90 24.42 -5.22
C ALA A 75 -29.12 24.37 -4.29
N LEU A 76 -29.07 23.56 -3.23
CA LEU A 76 -30.15 23.45 -2.26
C LEU A 76 -30.30 24.72 -1.42
N ARG A 77 -29.20 25.33 -0.98
CA ARG A 77 -29.21 26.63 -0.30
C ARG A 77 -29.84 27.71 -1.18
N ALA A 78 -29.50 27.76 -2.46
CA ALA A 78 -30.08 28.72 -3.40
C ALA A 78 -31.60 28.55 -3.55
N ARG A 79 -32.08 27.30 -3.65
CA ARG A 79 -33.53 26.99 -3.69
C ARG A 79 -34.24 27.43 -2.42
N LEU A 80 -33.68 27.10 -1.26
CA LEU A 80 -34.24 27.46 0.05
C LEU A 80 -34.30 28.99 0.22
N HIS A 81 -33.26 29.72 -0.22
CA HIS A 81 -33.28 31.18 -0.24
C HIS A 81 -34.37 31.75 -1.15
N ALA A 82 -34.57 31.18 -2.35
CA ALA A 82 -35.63 31.60 -3.25
C ALA A 82 -37.02 31.34 -2.66
N ALA A 83 -37.27 30.11 -2.19
CA ALA A 83 -38.54 29.71 -1.59
C ALA A 83 -38.88 30.55 -0.34
N ARG A 84 -37.88 30.93 0.46
CA ARG A 84 -38.08 31.83 1.60
C ARG A 84 -38.48 33.24 1.17
N ARG A 85 -37.87 33.78 0.11
CA ARG A 85 -38.27 35.11 -0.43
C ARG A 85 -39.69 35.08 -0.96
N GLU A 86 -40.03 34.07 -1.75
CA GLU A 86 -41.40 33.90 -2.27
C GLU A 86 -42.43 33.77 -1.14
N MET A 87 -42.06 33.17 -0.01
CA MET A 87 -42.94 33.08 1.14
C MET A 87 -43.13 34.44 1.84
N LEU A 88 -42.06 35.22 2.03
CA LEU A 88 -42.14 36.56 2.60
C LEU A 88 -42.97 37.50 1.72
N GLU A 89 -42.74 37.49 0.40
CA GLU A 89 -43.57 38.25 -0.55
C GLU A 89 -45.05 37.81 -0.51
N GLY A 90 -45.30 36.51 -0.32
CA GLY A 90 -46.63 35.96 -0.12
C GLY A 90 -47.29 36.43 1.19
N GLU A 91 -46.53 36.56 2.27
CA GLU A 91 -47.01 37.09 3.55
C GLU A 91 -47.35 38.58 3.45
N ASP A 92 -46.50 39.39 2.82
CA ASP A 92 -46.75 40.82 2.60
C ASP A 92 -48.03 41.04 1.78
N THR A 93 -48.21 40.28 0.69
CA THR A 93 -49.44 40.36 -0.13
C THR A 93 -50.68 39.92 0.64
N LEU A 94 -50.56 38.94 1.54
CA LEU A 94 -51.67 38.52 2.39
C LEU A 94 -52.03 39.59 3.43
N GLU A 95 -51.03 40.25 4.02
CA GLU A 95 -51.22 41.38 4.94
C GLU A 95 -51.95 42.54 4.25
N ASP A 96 -51.52 42.92 3.04
CA ASP A 96 -52.16 43.96 2.23
C ASP A 96 -53.63 43.63 1.91
N LEU A 97 -53.91 42.37 1.55
CA LEU A 97 -55.26 41.90 1.30
C LEU A 97 -56.11 41.97 2.58
N MET A 98 -55.57 41.55 3.72
CA MET A 98 -56.27 41.61 5.00
C MET A 98 -56.53 43.04 5.45
N ALA A 99 -55.55 43.94 5.30
CA ALA A 99 -55.71 45.37 5.55
C ALA A 99 -56.81 45.97 4.66
N THR A 100 -56.82 45.62 3.37
CA THR A 100 -57.86 46.05 2.41
C THR A 100 -59.25 45.56 2.83
N LEU A 101 -59.37 44.31 3.27
CA LEU A 101 -60.64 43.73 3.75
C LEU A 101 -61.14 44.41 5.03
N VAL A 102 -60.26 44.67 6.00
CA VAL A 102 -60.63 45.32 7.26
C VAL A 102 -61.04 46.78 7.04
N VAL A 103 -60.32 47.52 6.19
CA VAL A 103 -60.64 48.90 5.84
C VAL A 103 -61.98 48.99 5.09
N SER A 104 -62.22 48.07 4.13
CA SER A 104 -63.50 47.93 3.41
C SER A 104 -64.67 47.59 4.33
N GLY A 105 -64.43 46.74 5.35
CA GLY A 105 -65.42 46.37 6.36
C GLY A 105 -65.76 47.50 7.35
N ARG A 106 -64.80 48.38 7.68
CA ARG A 106 -65.01 49.50 8.61
C ARG A 106 -65.69 50.74 7.99
N HIS A 107 -65.63 50.92 6.68
CA HIS A 107 -66.16 52.11 5.99
C HIS A 107 -67.62 51.99 5.52
N ARG A 108 -68.37 50.99 6.00
CA ARG A 108 -69.83 50.89 5.73
C ARG A 108 -70.64 51.13 7.00
N PRO A 109 -71.56 52.11 7.02
CA PRO A 109 -72.42 52.37 8.18
C PRO A 109 -73.19 51.11 8.57
N PRO A 110 -73.54 50.95 9.87
CA PRO A 110 -74.09 49.71 10.39
C PRO A 110 -75.47 49.45 9.77
N ALA A 111 -75.50 48.58 8.76
CA ALA A 111 -76.72 48.01 8.24
C ALA A 111 -76.53 46.50 8.14
N LEU A 112 -76.77 45.83 9.27
CA LEU A 112 -76.96 44.37 9.34
C LEU A 112 -78.22 43.89 8.58
N LEU A 113 -78.82 44.70 7.69
CA LEU A 113 -80.18 44.44 7.20
C LEU A 113 -80.49 44.68 5.71
N THR A 114 -79.65 45.25 4.82
CA THR A 114 -80.20 45.69 3.50
C THR A 114 -79.32 45.59 2.24
N SER A 115 -78.28 44.76 2.12
CA SER A 115 -77.65 44.57 0.78
C SER A 115 -77.06 43.18 0.50
N PRO A 116 -77.62 42.42 -0.48
CA PRO A 116 -77.08 41.14 -0.95
C PRO A 116 -75.61 41.19 -1.40
N GLY A 117 -75.14 42.36 -1.84
CA GLY A 117 -73.76 42.56 -2.30
C GLY A 117 -72.69 42.35 -1.21
N ASN A 118 -73.02 42.57 0.07
CA ASN A 118 -72.04 42.49 1.16
C ASN A 118 -71.78 41.05 1.62
N ALA A 119 -72.82 40.20 1.64
CA ALA A 119 -72.68 38.78 1.91
C ALA A 119 -71.86 38.08 0.81
N ASN A 120 -72.11 38.44 -0.45
CA ASN A 120 -71.36 37.89 -1.59
C ASN A 120 -69.86 38.27 -1.57
N ALA A 121 -69.52 39.49 -1.13
CA ALA A 121 -68.13 39.89 -0.98
C ALA A 121 -67.43 39.08 0.13
N ALA A 122 -68.06 38.92 1.29
CA ALA A 122 -67.52 38.13 2.40
C ALA A 122 -67.35 36.64 2.05
N ILE A 123 -68.32 36.05 1.35
CA ILE A 123 -68.25 34.67 0.85
C ILE A 123 -67.10 34.53 -0.16
N ARG A 124 -66.94 35.49 -1.08
CA ARG A 124 -65.85 35.46 -2.06
C ARG A 124 -64.48 35.54 -1.40
N SER A 125 -64.32 36.40 -0.38
CA SER A 125 -63.09 36.46 0.43
C SER A 125 -62.85 35.17 1.21
N ALA A 126 -63.88 34.56 1.79
CA ALA A 126 -63.77 33.28 2.50
C ALA A 126 -63.39 32.12 1.55
N ILE A 127 -63.90 32.12 0.31
CA ILE A 127 -63.53 31.15 -0.73
C ILE A 127 -62.06 31.32 -1.13
N ILE A 128 -61.62 32.55 -1.39
CA ILE A 128 -60.21 32.84 -1.73
C ILE A 128 -59.30 32.44 -0.57
N MET A 129 -59.66 32.76 0.67
CA MET A 129 -58.85 32.39 1.83
C MET A 129 -58.84 30.89 2.09
N GLY A 130 -59.94 30.20 1.78
CA GLY A 130 -60.04 28.74 1.78
C GLY A 130 -59.13 28.06 0.75
N ASP A 131 -58.78 28.74 -0.34
CA ASP A 131 -57.86 28.25 -1.37
C ASP A 131 -56.39 28.59 -1.09
N VAL A 132 -56.11 29.75 -0.49
CA VAL A 132 -54.74 30.19 -0.16
C VAL A 132 -54.14 29.43 1.03
N ALA A 133 -54.91 29.17 2.08
CA ALA A 133 -54.43 28.46 3.27
C ALA A 133 -53.79 27.07 2.98
N PRO A 134 -54.41 26.17 2.18
CA PRO A 134 -53.77 24.89 1.84
C PRO A 134 -52.50 25.06 0.99
N GLN A 135 -52.42 26.09 0.15
CA GLN A 135 -51.21 26.38 -0.64
C GLN A 135 -50.04 26.82 0.25
N ILE A 136 -50.27 27.71 1.24
CA ILE A 136 -49.26 28.11 2.22
C ILE A 136 -48.79 26.90 3.04
N LYS A 137 -49.72 26.05 3.47
CA LYS A 137 -49.39 24.80 4.18
C LYS A 137 -48.51 23.88 3.35
N ALA A 138 -48.84 23.68 2.07
CA ALA A 138 -48.04 22.85 1.17
C ALA A 138 -46.62 23.41 0.97
N ARG A 139 -46.48 24.73 0.77
CA ARG A 139 -45.16 25.39 0.65
C ARG A 139 -44.33 25.29 1.93
N THR A 140 -44.96 25.48 3.09
CA THR A 140 -44.30 25.35 4.40
C THR A 140 -43.80 23.92 4.63
N ASN A 141 -44.59 22.92 4.26
CA ASN A 141 -44.17 21.52 4.34
C ASN A 141 -42.97 21.25 3.41
N ALA A 142 -43.03 21.72 2.16
CA ALA A 142 -41.93 21.57 1.21
C ALA A 142 -40.63 22.24 1.72
N LEU A 143 -40.72 23.45 2.30
CA LEU A 143 -39.58 24.11 2.95
C LEU A 143 -39.04 23.30 4.13
N GLY A 144 -39.91 22.69 4.94
CA GLY A 144 -39.51 21.78 6.02
C GLY A 144 -38.73 20.57 5.52
N ASP A 145 -39.16 19.98 4.40
CA ASP A 145 -38.47 18.87 3.75
C ASP A 145 -37.11 19.33 3.19
N GLU A 146 -37.04 20.47 2.53
CA GLU A 146 -35.78 21.04 2.01
C GLU A 146 -34.77 21.35 3.13
N ILE A 147 -35.21 21.92 4.26
CA ILE A 147 -34.36 22.16 5.44
C ILE A 147 -33.83 20.83 6.00
N THR A 148 -34.67 19.78 5.99
CA THR A 148 -34.28 18.46 6.46
C THR A 148 -33.22 17.84 5.55
N GLU A 149 -33.38 17.95 4.23
CA GLU A 149 -32.38 17.52 3.25
C GLU A 149 -31.09 18.33 3.33
N LEU A 150 -31.18 19.65 3.55
CA LEU A 150 -30.01 20.50 3.75
C LEU A 150 -29.16 20.01 4.91
N ARG A 151 -29.79 19.78 6.07
CA ARG A 151 -29.10 19.28 7.26
C ARG A 151 -28.48 17.89 7.03
N LYS A 152 -29.13 17.03 6.24
CA LYS A 152 -28.57 15.72 5.87
C LYS A 152 -27.32 15.89 4.99
N LEU A 153 -27.38 16.80 4.03
CA LEU A 153 -26.29 17.05 3.08
C LEU A 153 -25.10 17.73 3.76
N GLU A 154 -25.32 18.68 4.68
CA GLU A 154 -24.26 19.29 5.50
C GLU A 154 -23.53 18.23 6.34
N ARG A 155 -24.27 17.29 6.94
CA ARG A 155 -23.64 16.16 7.66
C ARG A 155 -22.88 15.22 6.73
N LEU A 156 -23.34 15.04 5.50
CA LEU A 156 -22.64 14.23 4.51
C LEU A 156 -21.34 14.91 4.07
N GLU A 157 -21.40 16.21 3.76
CA GLU A 157 -20.24 17.03 3.39
C GLU A 157 -19.16 17.00 4.47
N LEU A 158 -19.52 17.20 5.75
CA LEU A 158 -18.55 17.10 6.86
C LEU A 158 -17.87 15.72 6.93
N ARG A 159 -18.59 14.65 6.61
CA ARG A 159 -18.01 13.29 6.57
C ARG A 159 -17.11 13.10 5.37
N GLU A 160 -17.50 13.60 4.20
CA GLU A 160 -16.66 13.52 3.00
C GLU A 160 -15.39 14.37 3.14
N GLN A 161 -15.48 15.55 3.78
CA GLN A 161 -14.32 16.37 4.12
C GLN A 161 -13.36 15.63 5.05
N ALA A 162 -13.88 15.05 6.14
CA ALA A 162 -13.04 14.26 7.05
C ALA A 162 -12.39 13.05 6.35
N ARG A 163 -13.09 12.42 5.41
CA ARG A 163 -12.54 11.32 4.59
C ARG A 163 -11.46 11.81 3.64
N LEU A 164 -11.66 12.96 3.01
CA LEU A 164 -10.66 13.61 2.17
C LEU A 164 -9.39 13.91 2.98
N ASP A 165 -9.52 14.56 4.14
CA ASP A 165 -8.39 14.87 5.02
C ASP A 165 -7.60 13.61 5.40
N THR A 166 -8.29 12.50 5.71
CA THR A 166 -7.61 11.23 6.01
C THR A 166 -6.89 10.63 4.81
N ALA A 167 -7.46 10.76 3.60
CA ALA A 167 -6.84 10.27 2.38
C ALA A 167 -5.60 11.11 2.01
N GLU A 168 -5.68 12.43 2.17
CA GLU A 168 -4.55 13.34 1.95
C GLU A 168 -3.43 13.10 2.97
N ALA A 169 -3.75 12.89 4.24
CA ALA A 169 -2.77 12.53 5.26
C ALA A 169 -2.06 11.20 4.95
N ALA A 170 -2.81 10.19 4.49
CA ALA A 170 -2.25 8.92 4.06
C ALA A 170 -1.33 9.09 2.83
N LEU A 171 -1.74 9.91 1.85
CA LEU A 171 -0.93 10.24 0.69
C LEU A 171 0.38 10.93 1.08
N ALA A 172 0.33 11.94 1.95
CA ALA A 172 1.50 12.66 2.43
C ALA A 172 2.49 11.73 3.16
N LEU A 173 1.99 10.85 4.02
CA LEU A 173 2.83 9.86 4.71
C LEU A 173 3.54 8.93 3.72
N LYS A 174 2.84 8.46 2.68
CA LYS A 174 3.43 7.60 1.65
C LYS A 174 4.50 8.33 0.83
N GLN A 175 4.29 9.61 0.50
CA GLN A 175 5.30 10.44 -0.16
C GLN A 175 6.57 10.56 0.70
N GLU A 176 6.42 10.84 2.00
CA GLU A 176 7.55 10.92 2.92
C GLU A 176 8.31 9.57 3.02
N GLN A 177 7.58 8.47 3.13
CA GLN A 177 8.17 7.13 3.16
C GLN A 177 9.00 6.83 1.91
N ILE A 178 8.51 7.19 0.73
CA ILE A 178 9.25 7.04 -0.54
C ILE A 178 10.51 7.91 -0.54
N LEU A 179 10.41 9.17 -0.09
CA LEU A 179 11.58 10.06 -0.01
C LEU A 179 12.65 9.50 0.92
N GLN A 180 12.25 9.04 2.12
CA GLN A 180 13.17 8.43 3.08
C GLN A 180 13.79 7.14 2.54
N MET A 181 13.01 6.26 1.92
CA MET A 181 13.51 5.00 1.34
C MET A 181 14.45 5.26 0.16
N THR A 182 14.13 6.23 -0.69
CA THR A 182 14.98 6.61 -1.83
C THR A 182 16.29 7.21 -1.35
N ALA A 183 16.26 8.06 -0.31
CA ALA A 183 17.46 8.61 0.30
C ALA A 183 18.33 7.52 0.94
N LYS A 184 17.73 6.59 1.70
CA LYS A 184 18.43 5.43 2.28
C LYS A 184 19.06 4.55 1.19
N LYS A 185 18.30 4.24 0.13
CA LYS A 185 18.79 3.46 -1.01
C LYS A 185 19.95 4.16 -1.70
N ARG A 186 19.86 5.47 -1.94
CA ARG A 186 20.94 6.24 -2.57
C ARG A 186 22.21 6.24 -1.72
N ALA A 187 22.10 6.48 -0.41
CA ALA A 187 23.24 6.42 0.49
C ALA A 187 23.88 5.02 0.53
N ALA A 188 23.05 3.97 0.60
CA ALA A 188 23.52 2.59 0.55
C ALA A 188 24.21 2.28 -0.79
N PHE A 189 23.64 2.71 -1.91
CA PHE A 189 24.19 2.48 -3.24
C PHE A 189 25.53 3.20 -3.45
N GLU A 190 25.67 4.45 -2.99
CA GLU A 190 26.94 5.18 -3.04
C GLU A 190 28.03 4.49 -2.20
N SER A 191 27.68 3.91 -1.04
CA SER A 191 28.64 3.15 -0.23
C SER A 191 28.97 1.76 -0.77
N VAL A 192 28.01 1.08 -1.42
CA VAL A 192 28.11 -0.36 -1.71
C VAL A 192 28.38 -0.65 -3.19
N ALA A 193 28.06 0.25 -4.13
CA ALA A 193 28.24 -0.03 -5.56
C ALA A 193 29.70 -0.30 -5.95
N GLY A 194 30.65 0.43 -5.37
CA GLY A 194 32.08 0.18 -5.54
C GLY A 194 32.52 -1.14 -4.90
N ASP A 195 31.97 -1.46 -3.74
CA ASP A 195 32.27 -2.69 -3.00
C ASP A 195 31.74 -3.92 -3.73
N VAL A 196 30.53 -3.87 -4.31
CA VAL A 196 29.94 -4.98 -5.06
C VAL A 196 30.72 -5.30 -6.33
N SER A 197 31.15 -4.28 -7.09
CA SER A 197 31.99 -4.51 -8.27
C SER A 197 33.35 -5.09 -7.87
N ALA A 198 33.97 -4.55 -6.82
CA ALA A 198 35.25 -5.04 -6.32
C ALA A 198 35.15 -6.47 -5.76
N LEU A 199 34.08 -6.80 -5.03
CA LEU A 199 33.81 -8.15 -4.55
C LEU A 199 33.57 -9.13 -5.69
N ARG A 200 32.83 -8.73 -6.73
CA ARG A 200 32.63 -9.57 -7.94
C ARG A 200 33.96 -9.88 -8.62
N GLU A 201 34.79 -8.87 -8.87
CA GLU A 201 36.11 -9.05 -9.46
C GLU A 201 37.00 -9.93 -8.57
N ARG A 202 36.97 -9.74 -7.25
CA ARG A 202 37.73 -10.56 -6.30
C ARG A 202 37.28 -12.02 -6.29
N VAL A 203 35.97 -12.27 -6.32
CA VAL A 203 35.42 -13.64 -6.45
C VAL A 203 35.89 -14.28 -7.76
N GLU A 204 35.87 -13.55 -8.87
CA GLU A 204 36.36 -14.06 -10.16
C GLU A 204 37.86 -14.37 -10.14
N LEU A 205 38.67 -13.51 -9.53
CA LEU A 205 40.12 -13.75 -9.39
C LEU A 205 40.40 -14.98 -8.54
N LEU A 206 39.78 -15.07 -7.36
CA LEU A 206 39.91 -16.23 -6.47
C LEU A 206 39.48 -17.52 -7.18
N ALA A 207 38.40 -17.49 -7.97
CA ALA A 207 37.96 -18.64 -8.75
C ALA A 207 39.02 -19.11 -9.76
N ARG A 208 39.66 -18.18 -10.49
CA ARG A 208 40.72 -18.50 -11.46
C ARG A 208 41.98 -19.04 -10.78
N GLU A 209 42.37 -18.47 -9.64
CA GLU A 209 43.51 -18.95 -8.86
C GLU A 209 43.27 -20.37 -8.33
N THR A 210 42.08 -20.60 -7.77
CA THR A 210 41.67 -21.93 -7.29
C THR A 210 41.70 -22.96 -8.41
N GLU A 211 41.20 -22.61 -9.60
CA GLU A 211 41.22 -23.49 -10.78
C GLU A 211 42.64 -23.79 -11.26
N THR A 212 43.53 -22.80 -11.22
CA THR A 212 44.95 -22.95 -11.57
C THR A 212 45.67 -23.88 -10.60
N ILE A 213 45.49 -23.69 -9.29
CA ILE A 213 46.12 -24.54 -8.25
C ILE A 213 45.56 -25.96 -8.32
N ARG A 214 44.25 -26.13 -8.51
CA ARG A 214 43.64 -27.45 -8.69
C ARG A 214 44.21 -28.17 -9.92
N GLY A 215 44.41 -27.46 -11.03
CA GLY A 215 45.03 -27.99 -12.24
C GLY A 215 46.49 -28.41 -12.01
N LEU A 216 47.25 -27.61 -11.27
CA LEU A 216 48.64 -27.94 -10.88
C LEU A 216 48.70 -29.16 -9.96
N LEU A 217 47.82 -29.24 -8.96
CA LEU A 217 47.75 -30.39 -8.04
C LEU A 217 47.43 -31.69 -8.79
N ALA A 218 46.47 -31.64 -9.73
CA ALA A 218 46.11 -32.78 -10.56
C ALA A 218 47.27 -33.23 -11.48
N ALA A 219 48.04 -32.28 -12.03
CA ALA A 219 49.23 -32.60 -12.82
C ALA A 219 50.33 -33.24 -11.95
N LEU A 220 50.53 -32.75 -10.72
CA LEU A 220 51.49 -33.31 -9.75
C LEU A 220 51.08 -34.71 -9.28
N GLU A 221 49.79 -34.97 -9.07
CA GLU A 221 49.27 -36.30 -8.75
C GLU A 221 49.43 -37.28 -9.92
N ALA A 222 49.26 -36.81 -11.16
CA ALA A 222 49.46 -37.63 -12.35
C ALA A 222 50.94 -38.00 -12.59
N ASP A 223 51.88 -37.10 -12.26
CA ASP A 223 53.33 -37.31 -12.36
C ASP A 223 53.94 -38.03 -11.13
N ALA A 224 53.15 -38.29 -10.08
CA ALA A 224 53.64 -38.98 -8.88
C ALA A 224 53.98 -40.45 -9.16
N PRO A 225 55.17 -40.95 -8.75
CA PRO A 225 55.51 -42.36 -8.93
C PRO A 225 54.56 -43.25 -8.10
N GLY A 226 54.01 -44.30 -8.74
CA GLY A 226 53.08 -45.24 -8.12
C GLY A 226 53.58 -45.72 -6.75
N ALA A 227 52.72 -45.61 -5.74
CA ALA A 227 53.05 -45.94 -4.36
C ALA A 227 53.75 -47.30 -4.24
N PRO A 228 54.81 -47.43 -3.41
CA PRO A 228 55.53 -48.69 -3.27
C PRO A 228 54.57 -49.78 -2.76
N GLY A 229 54.33 -50.77 -3.62
CA GLY A 229 53.45 -51.89 -3.33
C GLY A 229 53.80 -52.54 -2.01
N MET A 230 52.83 -52.57 -1.10
CA MET A 230 52.89 -53.31 0.16
C MET A 230 53.22 -54.78 -0.18
N LYS A 231 54.45 -55.22 0.15
CA LYS A 231 54.91 -56.60 -0.13
C LYS A 231 53.94 -57.61 0.49
N PRO A 232 53.57 -58.69 -0.23
CA PRO A 232 52.74 -59.75 0.34
C PRO A 232 53.51 -60.45 1.47
N ARG A 233 52.86 -60.66 2.61
CA ARG A 233 53.39 -61.52 3.69
C ARG A 233 53.46 -62.95 3.16
N LEU A 234 54.68 -63.44 2.92
CA LEU A 234 54.95 -64.85 2.66
C LEU A 234 54.57 -65.65 3.91
N GLN A 235 53.52 -66.46 3.80
CA GLN A 235 53.20 -67.50 4.76
C GLN A 235 54.27 -68.60 4.64
N TYR A 236 55.14 -68.71 5.63
CA TYR A 236 56.04 -69.85 5.74
C TYR A 236 55.21 -71.08 6.13
N ALA A 237 55.18 -72.06 5.23
CA ALA A 237 54.74 -73.41 5.52
C ALA A 237 55.72 -74.05 6.52
N SER A 238 55.30 -74.25 7.77
CA SER A 238 56.01 -75.12 8.69
C SER A 238 55.61 -76.57 8.41
N LEU A 239 56.51 -77.31 7.74
CA LEU A 239 56.54 -78.76 7.86
C LEU A 239 56.84 -79.15 9.31
N SER A 240 56.07 -80.08 9.86
CA SER A 240 56.46 -80.85 11.05
C SER A 240 56.36 -82.34 10.72
N PRO A 241 57.36 -83.16 11.07
CA PRO A 241 57.41 -84.58 10.70
C PRO A 241 56.74 -85.48 11.75
N ASN A 242 55.90 -86.37 11.23
CA ASN A 242 55.64 -87.77 11.58
C ASN A 242 56.03 -88.35 12.97
N ALA A 243 55.03 -88.89 13.69
CA ALA A 243 54.97 -90.17 14.40
C ALA A 243 53.56 -90.27 15.03
N GLY A 244 52.71 -91.30 14.86
CA GLY A 244 52.93 -92.73 14.87
C GLY A 244 52.20 -93.32 16.10
N GLY A 245 51.13 -94.12 15.90
CA GLY A 245 50.43 -94.85 16.99
C GLY A 245 48.90 -94.78 16.91
N VAL A 246 48.20 -95.66 16.18
CA VAL A 246 47.76 -97.03 16.56
C VAL A 246 46.43 -97.06 17.33
N ARG A 247 45.38 -97.60 16.65
CA ARG A 247 44.25 -98.44 17.15
C ARG A 247 43.31 -97.79 18.19
N SER A 248 42.04 -98.14 18.38
CA SER A 248 41.07 -99.10 17.86
C SER A 248 39.79 -98.88 18.70
N ASP A 249 38.64 -99.12 18.08
CA ASP A 249 37.37 -99.57 18.65
C ASP A 249 36.39 -98.61 19.36
N ALA A 250 35.12 -98.95 19.06
CA ALA A 250 33.81 -98.59 19.62
C ALA A 250 33.11 -97.34 19.06
#